data_AF-A0A8J3EFU4-F1
#
_entry.id   AF-A0A8J3EFU4-F1
#
_cell.length_a   1.000
_cell.length_b   1.000
_cell.length_c   1.000
_cell.angle_alpha   90.00
_cell.angle_beta   90.00
_cell.angle_gamma   90.00
#
_symmetry.space_group_name_H-M   'P 1'
#
loop_
_entity.id
_entity.type
_entity.pdbx_description
1 polymer ?
#
loop_
_entity_poly.entity_id
_entity_poly.type
_entity_poly.pdbx_seq_one_letter_code
_entity_poly.pdbx_strand_id
1 'polypeptide(L)'
;MDWSDMFFQGWNGIIRTLVVGTLAYAFLVVSLRVSGKRTLAKLNAFDLVVTVAFGSTLASILLSEDVALAEGVTALILLIALQYGVTTLSVHSRKFARVVRAEPALLLRDGEPLPDAMRRARVTHEELEAVVRTAGHPDLMDASAVILESDGSFSVIGTSTEGAQATRM
;
A
#
# COMPACT_ATOMS: atom_id res chain seq x y z
N MET A 1 -1.05 -7.34 -42.56
CA MET A 1 -0.68 -6.71 -41.27
C MET A 1 0.45 -5.76 -41.60
N ASP A 2 0.14 -4.48 -41.70
CA ASP A 2 1.12 -3.47 -42.11
C ASP A 2 2.10 -3.23 -40.96
N TRP A 3 3.32 -3.73 -41.15
CA TRP A 3 4.38 -3.65 -40.14
C TRP A 3 4.77 -2.19 -39.86
N SER A 4 4.64 -1.29 -40.85
CA SER A 4 4.89 0.14 -40.70
C SER A 4 3.99 0.78 -39.65
N ASP A 5 2.71 0.41 -39.62
CA ASP A 5 1.70 0.99 -38.72
C ASP A 5 1.85 0.47 -37.28
N MET A 6 2.57 -0.64 -37.11
CA MET A 6 2.97 -1.14 -35.79
C MET A 6 4.19 -0.39 -35.22
N PHE A 7 5.10 0.10 -36.06
CA PHE A 7 6.31 0.78 -35.61
C PHE A 7 6.16 2.30 -35.55
N PHE A 8 5.39 2.92 -36.46
CA PHE A 8 5.30 4.37 -36.53
C PHE A 8 3.98 4.85 -37.16
N GLN A 9 3.12 5.45 -36.34
CA GLN A 9 1.83 6.00 -36.78
C GLN A 9 1.89 7.52 -37.07
N GLY A 10 2.99 8.19 -36.72
CA GLY A 10 3.20 9.60 -37.02
C GLY A 10 3.72 10.43 -35.84
N TRP A 11 4.21 11.64 -36.14
CA TRP A 11 4.77 12.56 -35.14
C TRP A 11 3.70 13.20 -34.22
N ASN A 12 2.45 13.29 -34.66
CA ASN A 12 1.39 13.94 -33.90
C ASN A 12 1.08 13.22 -32.58
N GLY A 13 0.99 11.87 -32.62
CA GLY A 13 0.82 11.05 -31.42
C GLY A 13 1.96 11.23 -30.43
N ILE A 14 3.20 11.22 -30.92
CA ILE A 14 4.42 11.41 -30.09
C ILE A 14 4.40 12.78 -29.39
N ILE A 15 4.10 13.86 -30.14
CA ILE A 15 4.05 15.22 -29.58
C ILE A 15 2.92 15.34 -28.56
N ARG A 16 1.73 14.79 -28.86
CA ARG A 16 0.60 14.76 -27.92
C ARG A 16 0.99 14.04 -26.63
N THR A 17 1.55 12.84 -26.73
CA THR A 17 1.98 12.05 -25.56
C THR A 17 3.02 12.80 -24.72
N LEU A 18 4.00 13.47 -25.36
CA LEU A 18 4.98 14.27 -24.63
C LEU A 18 4.34 15.43 -23.86
N VAL A 19 3.45 16.21 -24.49
CA VAL A 19 2.83 17.39 -23.86
C VAL A 19 1.80 16.97 -22.81
N VAL A 20 0.81 16.16 -23.21
CA VAL A 20 -0.26 15.68 -22.33
C VAL A 20 0.32 14.85 -21.20
N GLY A 21 1.28 13.99 -21.50
CA GLY A 21 1.90 13.12 -20.50
C GLY A 21 2.70 13.86 -19.47
N THR A 22 3.48 14.87 -19.88
CA THR A 22 4.22 15.70 -18.93
C THR A 22 3.26 16.45 -18.00
N LEU A 23 2.16 17.00 -18.52
CA LEU A 23 1.15 17.70 -17.74
C LEU A 23 0.41 16.77 -16.77
N ALA A 24 -0.03 15.60 -17.25
CA ALA A 24 -0.75 14.62 -16.44
C ALA A 24 0.15 14.04 -15.34
N TYR A 25 1.43 13.76 -15.65
CA TYR A 25 2.42 13.31 -14.67
C TYR A 25 2.69 14.39 -13.62
N ALA A 26 2.93 15.64 -14.03
CA ALA A 26 3.14 16.75 -13.10
C ALA A 26 1.93 16.94 -12.17
N PHE A 27 0.72 16.88 -12.72
CA PHE A 27 -0.52 16.95 -11.95
C PHE A 27 -0.63 15.80 -10.93
N LEU A 28 -0.35 14.57 -11.35
CA LEU A 28 -0.38 13.39 -10.50
C LEU A 28 0.65 13.49 -9.35
N VAL A 29 1.87 13.92 -9.65
CA VAL A 29 2.93 14.14 -8.63
C VAL A 29 2.53 15.21 -7.61
N VAL A 30 2.02 16.35 -8.07
CA VAL A 30 1.52 17.41 -7.17
C VAL A 30 0.40 16.87 -6.30
N SER A 31 -0.52 16.12 -6.87
CA SER A 31 -1.67 15.54 -6.18
C SER A 31 -1.27 14.53 -5.11
N LEU A 32 -0.35 13.62 -5.43
CA LEU A 32 0.25 12.68 -4.47
C LEU A 32 0.95 13.41 -3.32
N ARG A 33 1.62 14.52 -3.62
CA ARG A 33 2.32 15.33 -2.61
C ARG A 33 1.34 16.04 -1.66
N VAL A 34 0.20 16.51 -2.18
CA VAL A 34 -0.87 17.13 -1.37
C VAL A 34 -1.59 16.07 -0.50
N SER A 35 -1.73 14.83 -1.00
CA SER A 35 -2.41 13.75 -0.28
C SER A 35 -1.67 13.25 0.99
N GLY A 36 -0.46 13.76 1.28
CA GLY A 36 0.17 13.66 2.60
C GLY A 36 1.28 12.60 2.76
N LYS A 37 2.11 12.77 3.79
CA LYS A 37 3.41 12.09 4.06
C LYS A 37 3.35 10.59 4.46
N ARG A 38 2.30 9.84 4.14
CA ARG A 38 2.14 8.45 4.64
C ARG A 38 2.59 7.34 3.66
N THR A 39 3.05 7.71 2.47
CA THR A 39 2.93 6.84 1.28
C THR A 39 4.08 5.87 1.01
N LEU A 40 5.10 5.73 1.87
CA LEU A 40 6.31 4.97 1.45
C LEU A 40 6.79 3.83 2.34
N ALA A 41 6.24 3.64 3.55
CA ALA A 41 6.77 2.58 4.43
C ALA A 41 5.87 1.33 4.52
N LYS A 42 4.55 1.48 4.55
CA LYS A 42 3.59 0.36 4.74
C LYS A 42 2.24 0.70 4.09
N LEU A 43 2.11 0.47 2.77
CA LEU A 43 0.86 0.73 2.05
C LEU A 43 -0.22 -0.26 2.50
N ASN A 44 -1.42 0.24 2.81
CA ASN A 44 -2.57 -0.64 3.03
C ASN A 44 -3.04 -1.22 1.69
N ALA A 45 -3.75 -2.35 1.70
CA ALA A 45 -4.36 -2.93 0.51
C ALA A 45 -5.23 -1.90 -0.26
N PHE A 46 -5.93 -1.02 0.46
CA PHE A 46 -6.70 0.06 -0.15
C PHE A 46 -5.81 1.09 -0.88
N ASP A 47 -4.69 1.49 -0.27
CA ASP A 47 -3.76 2.45 -0.90
C ASP A 47 -3.13 1.85 -2.16
N LEU A 48 -2.91 0.54 -2.19
CA LEU A 48 -2.46 -0.19 -3.37
C LEU A 48 -3.49 -0.13 -4.50
N VAL A 49 -4.77 -0.41 -4.20
CA VAL A 49 -5.85 -0.35 -5.20
C VAL A 49 -5.94 1.05 -5.83
N VAL A 50 -5.85 2.10 -5.01
CA VAL A 50 -5.91 3.47 -5.50
C VAL A 50 -4.66 3.85 -6.31
N THR A 51 -3.48 3.39 -5.89
CA THR A 51 -2.23 3.60 -6.66
C THR A 51 -2.31 2.93 -8.04
N VAL A 52 -2.84 1.71 -8.11
CA VAL A 52 -3.08 1.00 -9.37
C VAL A 52 -4.10 1.73 -10.23
N ALA A 53 -5.18 2.24 -9.64
CA ALA A 53 -6.18 3.03 -10.35
C ALA A 53 -5.57 4.31 -10.96
N PHE A 54 -4.75 5.04 -10.20
CA PHE A 54 -4.03 6.22 -10.71
C PHE A 54 -3.12 5.88 -11.89
N GLY A 55 -2.34 4.80 -11.78
CA GLY A 55 -1.47 4.35 -12.86
C GLY A 55 -2.26 3.96 -14.12
N SER A 56 -3.36 3.23 -13.95
CA SER A 56 -4.26 2.83 -15.04
C SER A 56 -4.89 4.03 -15.73
N THR A 57 -5.44 4.98 -14.97
CA THR A 57 -6.01 6.21 -15.51
C THR A 57 -4.95 7.05 -16.23
N LEU A 58 -3.74 7.19 -15.68
CA LEU A 58 -2.65 7.89 -16.34
C LEU A 58 -2.27 7.22 -17.66
N ALA A 59 -2.18 5.89 -17.69
CA ALA A 59 -1.90 5.13 -18.91
C ALA A 59 -3.00 5.35 -19.97
N SER A 60 -4.28 5.33 -19.58
CA SER A 60 -5.39 5.63 -20.50
C SER A 60 -5.29 7.05 -21.08
N ILE A 61 -4.95 8.05 -20.27
CA ILE A 61 -4.78 9.44 -20.77
C ILE A 61 -3.63 9.55 -21.77
N LEU A 62 -2.55 8.78 -21.53
CA LEU A 62 -1.34 8.80 -22.34
C LEU A 62 -1.48 8.06 -23.67
N LEU A 63 -2.09 6.86 -23.65
CA LEU A 63 -2.11 5.94 -24.76
C LEU A 63 -3.42 5.98 -25.56
N SER A 64 -4.53 6.43 -24.96
CA SER A 64 -5.80 6.54 -25.69
C SER A 64 -5.93 7.90 -26.36
N GLU A 65 -6.01 7.91 -27.69
CA GLU A 65 -6.25 9.11 -28.47
C GLU A 65 -7.69 9.63 -28.31
N ASP A 66 -8.63 8.71 -28.04
CA ASP A 66 -10.05 9.01 -27.85
C ASP A 66 -10.40 9.67 -26.52
N VAL A 67 -9.48 9.63 -25.54
CA VAL A 67 -9.71 10.24 -24.22
C VAL A 67 -9.36 11.72 -24.29
N ALA A 68 -10.35 12.58 -24.08
CA ALA A 68 -10.13 14.01 -23.97
C ALA A 68 -9.32 14.32 -22.70
N LEU A 69 -8.37 15.27 -22.79
CA LEU A 69 -7.56 15.68 -21.63
C LEU A 69 -8.43 16.11 -20.44
N ALA A 70 -9.54 16.80 -20.71
CA ALA A 70 -10.49 17.23 -19.69
C ALA A 70 -11.13 16.05 -18.95
N GLU A 71 -11.49 14.97 -19.64
CA GLU A 71 -12.03 13.75 -19.03
C GLU A 71 -10.97 13.06 -18.18
N GLY A 72 -9.74 12.97 -18.69
CA GLY A 72 -8.60 12.45 -17.95
C GLY A 72 -8.31 13.20 -16.65
N VAL A 73 -8.22 14.52 -16.73
CA VAL A 73 -8.03 15.39 -15.55
C VAL A 73 -9.19 15.26 -14.58
N THR A 74 -10.43 15.20 -15.06
CA THR A 74 -11.62 15.00 -14.22
C THR A 74 -11.56 13.67 -13.48
N ALA A 75 -11.17 12.59 -14.16
CA ALA A 75 -11.00 11.26 -13.55
C ALA A 75 -9.92 11.28 -12.46
N LEU A 76 -8.78 11.92 -12.72
CA LEU A 76 -7.71 12.07 -11.72
C LEU A 76 -8.19 12.88 -10.51
N ILE A 77 -8.87 14.02 -10.72
CA ILE A 77 -9.45 14.84 -9.65
C ILE A 77 -10.43 14.02 -8.81
N LEU A 78 -11.30 13.24 -9.44
CA LEU A 78 -12.26 12.38 -8.74
C LEU A 78 -11.55 11.35 -7.87
N LEU A 79 -10.55 10.65 -8.41
CA LEU A 79 -9.76 9.67 -7.66
C LEU A 79 -9.06 10.31 -6.45
N ILE A 80 -8.51 11.52 -6.61
CA ILE A 80 -7.89 12.27 -5.52
C ILE A 80 -8.92 12.66 -4.46
N ALA A 81 -10.08 13.19 -4.87
CA ALA A 81 -11.14 13.58 -3.96
C ALA A 81 -11.66 12.38 -3.15
N LEU A 82 -11.83 11.23 -3.80
CA LEU A 82 -12.19 9.98 -3.14
C LEU A 82 -11.10 9.50 -2.19
N GLN A 83 -9.83 9.52 -2.59
CA GLN A 83 -8.70 9.14 -1.73
C GLN A 83 -8.65 10.01 -0.48
N TYR A 84 -8.82 11.33 -0.65
CA TYR A 84 -8.85 12.29 0.45
C TYR A 84 -10.06 12.05 1.37
N GLY A 85 -11.24 11.81 0.79
CA GLY A 85 -12.47 11.49 1.53
C GLY A 85 -12.31 10.22 2.37
N VAL A 86 -11.79 9.14 1.78
CA VAL A 86 -11.54 7.87 2.49
C VAL A 86 -10.52 8.06 3.61
N THR A 87 -9.43 8.79 3.36
CA THR A 87 -8.40 9.05 4.37
C THR A 87 -8.96 9.88 5.53
N THR A 88 -9.70 10.94 5.24
CA THR A 88 -10.32 11.82 6.26
C THR A 88 -11.35 11.06 7.09
N LEU A 89 -12.21 10.27 6.44
CA LEU A 89 -13.24 9.48 7.11
C LEU A 89 -12.63 8.35 7.96
N SER A 90 -11.51 7.77 7.52
CA SER A 90 -10.76 6.77 8.30
C SER A 90 -10.17 7.37 9.58
N VAL A 91 -9.78 8.65 9.57
CA VAL A 91 -9.27 9.32 10.77
C VAL A 91 -10.41 9.66 11.74
N HIS A 92 -11.59 10.03 11.23
CA HIS A 92 -12.74 10.40 12.07
C HIS A 92 -13.54 9.20 12.60
N SER A 93 -13.58 8.08 11.88
CA SER A 93 -14.42 6.93 12.23
C SER A 93 -13.61 5.64 12.35
N ARG A 94 -13.47 5.13 13.58
CA ARG A 94 -12.83 3.83 13.85
C ARG A 94 -13.53 2.67 13.14
N LYS A 95 -14.87 2.71 13.03
CA LYS A 95 -15.64 1.68 12.31
C LYS A 95 -15.31 1.69 10.83
N PHE A 96 -15.22 2.87 10.22
CA PHE A 96 -14.84 3.00 8.80
C PHE A 96 -13.38 2.59 8.59
N ALA A 97 -12.49 3.03 9.47
CA ALA A 97 -11.09 2.62 9.45
C ALA A 97 -10.94 1.10 9.46
N ARG A 98 -11.73 0.37 10.28
CA ARG A 98 -11.72 -1.09 10.35
C ARG A 98 -12.23 -1.78 9.07
N VAL A 99 -13.09 -1.12 8.30
CA VAL A 99 -13.59 -1.63 7.00
C VAL A 99 -12.55 -1.44 5.91
N VAL A 100 -11.87 -0.29 5.90
CA VAL A 100 -10.92 0.09 4.84
C VAL A 100 -9.49 -0.39 5.14
N ARG A 101 -9.16 -0.58 6.42
CA ARG A 101 -7.84 -0.99 6.90
C ARG A 101 -7.98 -2.26 7.72
N ALA A 102 -7.14 -3.25 7.43
CA ALA A 102 -6.94 -4.37 8.33
C ALA A 102 -6.44 -3.86 9.70
N GLU A 103 -7.05 -4.32 10.79
CA GLU A 103 -6.56 -4.04 12.13
C GLU A 103 -5.38 -4.98 12.44
N PRO A 104 -4.32 -4.49 13.11
CA PRO A 104 -3.28 -5.37 13.60
C PRO A 104 -3.86 -6.43 14.54
N ALA A 105 -3.38 -7.67 14.43
CA ALA A 105 -3.83 -8.79 15.23
C ALA A 105 -2.70 -9.31 16.12
N LEU A 106 -2.92 -9.35 17.43
CA LEU A 106 -2.03 -10.03 18.35
C LEU A 106 -2.18 -11.55 18.17
N LEU A 107 -1.11 -12.23 17.78
CA LEU A 107 -1.08 -13.66 17.49
C LEU A 107 -0.41 -14.49 18.58
N LEU A 108 0.51 -13.89 19.34
CA LEU A 108 1.20 -14.53 20.46
C LEU A 108 1.34 -13.52 21.59
N ARG A 109 1.20 -14.00 22.83
CA ARG A 109 1.41 -13.21 24.05
C ARG A 109 2.15 -14.04 25.08
N ASP A 110 3.27 -13.52 25.57
CA ASP A 110 4.08 -14.07 26.66
C ASP A 110 4.41 -15.56 26.46
N GLY A 111 4.89 -15.92 25.25
CA GLY A 111 5.18 -17.30 24.86
C GLY A 111 3.97 -18.14 24.43
N GLU A 112 2.75 -17.67 24.65
CA GLU A 112 1.53 -18.42 24.33
C GLU A 112 0.88 -17.94 23.02
N PRO A 113 0.76 -18.81 22.00
CA PRO A 113 -0.02 -18.52 20.80
C PRO A 113 -1.50 -18.31 21.14
N LEU A 114 -2.17 -17.45 20.36
CA LEU A 114 -3.59 -17.13 20.49
C LEU A 114 -4.38 -17.78 19.34
N PRO A 115 -4.92 -19.02 19.51
CA PRO A 115 -5.43 -19.82 18.39
C PRO A 115 -6.62 -19.17 17.66
N ASP A 116 -7.47 -18.46 18.40
CA ASP A 116 -8.60 -17.73 17.82
C ASP A 116 -8.16 -16.54 16.96
N ALA A 117 -7.10 -15.84 17.36
CA ALA A 117 -6.55 -14.74 16.57
C ALA A 117 -5.84 -15.26 15.32
N MET A 118 -5.03 -16.32 15.47
CA MET A 118 -4.37 -17.01 14.36
C MET A 118 -5.37 -17.55 13.34
N ARG A 119 -6.46 -18.20 13.77
CA ARG A 119 -7.52 -18.70 12.88
C ARG A 119 -8.22 -17.58 12.11
N ARG A 120 -8.47 -16.42 12.75
CA ARG A 120 -9.03 -15.24 12.07
C ARG A 120 -8.05 -14.62 11.08
N ALA A 121 -6.77 -14.58 11.44
CA ALA A 121 -5.69 -14.07 10.61
C ALA A 121 -5.23 -15.05 9.53
N ARG A 122 -5.72 -16.30 9.57
CA ARG A 122 -5.31 -17.41 8.69
C ARG A 122 -3.81 -17.73 8.78
N VAL A 123 -3.23 -17.56 9.96
CA VAL A 123 -1.83 -17.85 10.24
C VAL A 123 -1.71 -19.22 10.89
N THR A 124 -0.84 -20.08 10.36
CA THR A 124 -0.60 -21.42 10.94
C THR A 124 0.41 -21.37 12.08
N HIS A 125 0.52 -22.47 12.83
CA HIS A 125 1.51 -22.55 13.91
C HIS A 125 2.95 -22.52 13.37
N GLU A 126 3.17 -23.22 12.26
CA GLU A 126 4.46 -23.29 11.58
C GLU A 126 4.91 -21.92 11.05
N GLU A 127 3.96 -21.12 10.52
CA GLU A 127 4.23 -19.75 10.10
C GLU A 127 4.63 -18.86 11.29
N LEU A 128 3.93 -18.99 12.43
CA LEU A 128 4.23 -18.23 13.64
C LEU A 128 5.63 -18.56 14.17
N GLU A 129 5.99 -19.84 14.26
CA GLU A 129 7.33 -20.28 14.65
C GLU A 129 8.41 -19.78 13.68
N ALA A 130 8.15 -19.82 12.38
CA ALA A 130 9.07 -19.32 11.37
C ALA A 130 9.30 -17.80 11.52
N VAL A 131 8.25 -17.04 11.81
CA VAL A 131 8.32 -15.60 12.07
C VAL A 131 9.18 -15.29 13.30
N VAL A 132 8.96 -15.99 14.42
CA VAL A 132 9.72 -15.80 15.66
C VAL A 132 11.19 -16.16 15.46
N ARG A 133 11.48 -17.28 14.78
CA ARG A 133 12.84 -17.70 14.45
C ARG A 133 13.56 -16.72 13.53
N THR A 134 12.87 -16.18 12.53
CA THR A 134 13.43 -15.18 11.61
C THR A 134 13.75 -13.86 12.33
N ALA A 135 13.00 -13.55 13.38
CA ALA A 135 13.26 -12.39 14.25
C ALA A 135 14.43 -12.59 15.23
N GLY A 136 15.06 -13.76 15.25
CA GLY A 136 16.23 -14.06 16.11
C GLY A 136 15.90 -14.81 17.41
N HIS A 137 14.64 -15.19 17.62
CA HIS A 137 14.19 -15.91 18.82
C HIS A 137 14.03 -17.41 18.51
N PRO A 138 14.80 -18.31 19.15
CA PRO A 138 14.80 -19.73 18.82
C PRO A 138 13.53 -20.46 19.26
N ASP A 139 12.88 -20.02 20.34
CA ASP A 139 11.62 -20.57 20.84
C ASP A 139 10.51 -19.50 20.88
N LEU A 140 9.25 -19.92 20.78
CA LEU A 140 8.09 -19.05 21.00
C LEU A 140 8.10 -18.42 22.39
N MET A 141 8.62 -19.12 23.40
CA MET A 141 8.78 -18.63 24.77
C MET A 141 9.70 -17.42 24.89
N ASP A 142 10.61 -17.24 23.93
CA ASP A 142 11.52 -16.09 23.89
C ASP A 142 10.85 -14.83 23.33
N ALA A 143 9.62 -14.94 22.81
CA ALA A 143 8.80 -13.83 22.35
C ALA A 143 7.71 -13.46 23.37
N SER A 144 7.70 -12.20 23.81
CA SER A 144 6.60 -11.64 24.62
C SER A 144 5.40 -11.27 23.76
N ALA A 145 5.58 -10.89 22.49
CA ALA A 145 4.45 -10.69 21.60
C ALA A 145 4.81 -10.93 20.13
N VAL A 146 3.82 -11.43 19.38
CA VAL A 146 3.85 -11.40 17.91
C VAL A 146 2.58 -10.72 17.42
N ILE A 147 2.74 -9.66 16.63
CA ILE A 147 1.64 -8.87 16.07
C ILE A 147 1.69 -8.97 14.55
N LEU A 148 0.60 -9.39 13.94
CA LEU A 148 0.40 -9.25 12.50
C LEU A 148 -0.08 -7.82 12.22
N GLU A 149 0.72 -7.05 11.51
CA GLU A 149 0.43 -5.67 11.16
C GLU A 149 -0.57 -5.56 10.00
N SER A 150 -1.17 -4.37 9.84
CA SER A 150 -2.16 -4.08 8.79
C SER A 150 -1.67 -4.29 7.36
N ASP A 151 -0.36 -4.29 7.14
CA ASP A 151 0.30 -4.49 5.85
C ASP A 151 0.71 -5.95 5.61
N GLY A 152 0.36 -6.86 6.53
CA GLY A 152 0.73 -8.27 6.47
C GLY A 152 2.14 -8.58 6.99
N SER A 153 2.90 -7.57 7.44
CA SER A 153 4.17 -7.80 8.12
C SER A 153 3.97 -8.30 9.55
N PHE A 154 4.98 -8.99 10.09
CA PHE A 154 4.97 -9.42 11.49
C PHE A 154 5.94 -8.57 12.31
N SER A 155 5.47 -8.12 13.47
CA SER A 155 6.27 -7.47 14.51
C SER A 155 6.45 -8.47 15.65
N VAL A 156 7.71 -8.77 16.00
CA VAL A 156 8.06 -9.68 17.10
C VAL A 156 8.71 -8.86 18.21
N ILE A 157 8.24 -9.04 19.44
CA ILE A 157 8.76 -8.37 20.65
C ILE A 157 9.33 -9.47 21.55
N GLY A 158 10.64 -9.45 21.77
CA GLY A 158 11.31 -10.40 22.65
C GLY A 158 10.98 -10.21 24.13
N THR A 159 11.01 -11.30 24.90
CA THR A 159 10.89 -11.27 26.36
C THR A 159 12.15 -10.60 26.92
N SER A 160 11.99 -9.54 27.72
CA SER A 160 13.07 -8.64 28.10
C SER A 160 14.26 -9.32 28.79
N THR A 161 15.27 -9.70 28.00
CA THR A 161 16.69 -9.82 28.38
C THR A 161 17.60 -9.06 27.40
N GLU A 162 17.12 -8.67 26.20
CA GLU A 162 17.94 -8.00 25.15
C GLU A 162 17.60 -6.51 24.90
N GLY A 163 16.68 -5.91 25.66
CA GLY A 163 16.30 -4.49 25.52
C GLY A 163 17.35 -3.46 25.95
N ALA A 164 18.58 -3.87 26.32
CA ALA A 164 19.62 -2.99 26.87
C ALA A 164 20.78 -2.67 25.91
N GLN A 165 20.88 -3.30 24.73
CA GLN A 165 22.07 -3.13 23.87
C GLN A 165 21.86 -2.24 22.63
N ALA A 166 20.63 -1.95 22.20
CA ALA A 166 20.40 -1.18 20.97
C ALA A 166 20.41 0.37 21.15
N THR A 167 20.64 0.89 22.36
CA THR A 167 20.69 2.35 22.63
C THR A 167 22.11 2.87 22.91
N ARG A 168 23.14 2.04 22.73
CA ARG A 168 24.55 2.46 22.86
C ARG A 168 25.38 1.95 21.70
N MET A 169 25.20 2.57 20.53
CA MET A 169 26.26 2.71 19.53
C MET A 169 26.16 4.08 18.90
#